data_AF-A0A9P0NGY5-F1
#
_entry.id   AF-A0A9P0NGY5-F1
#
_cell.length_a   1.000
_cell.length_b   1.000
_cell.length_c   1.000
_cell.angle_alpha   90.00
_cell.angle_beta   90.00
_cell.angle_gamma   90.00
#
_symmetry.space_group_name_H-M   'P 1'
#
loop_
_entity.id
_entity.type
_entity.pdbx_description
1 polymer ?
#
loop_
_entity_poly.entity_id
_entity_poly.type
_entity_poly.pdbx_seq_one_letter_code
_entity_poly.pdbx_strand_id
1 'polypeptide(L)'
;MHAPETGTHGFKDGAIDFTAGSLAYGVCQNFVAKTIENKKDATEITLLGNATAGFLAAFFSSFTLCPTELIKCKLQALHEMKQSKQISPYQLTKQILRNEGIRGMFRGLTPTFAREMPGYFFFFGGYEATREFLAKPGQSKDEIGPLKTMVAGAVGGASLWTAIFPADVIKSRVQIQGLSDSMFKVGMDIAKKDGVLALYNGLTPTICRTIPATAVLFVIYEYTKKFMNQYL
;
A
#
# COMPACT_ATOMS: atom_id res chain seq x y z
N MET A 1 -20.41 -1.52 -24.00
CA MET A 1 -20.27 -2.46 -22.87
C MET A 1 -18.96 -3.22 -23.02
N HIS A 2 -17.91 -2.78 -22.34
CA HIS A 2 -16.74 -3.60 -22.03
C HIS A 2 -16.17 -3.04 -20.73
N ALA A 3 -16.40 -3.74 -19.62
CA ALA A 3 -15.77 -3.46 -18.36
C ALA A 3 -14.27 -3.78 -18.50
N PRO A 4 -13.35 -2.95 -17.97
CA PRO A 4 -11.93 -3.24 -18.08
C PRO A 4 -11.61 -4.41 -17.14
N GLU A 5 -11.07 -5.49 -17.70
CA GLU A 5 -10.47 -6.62 -16.96
C GLU A 5 -9.16 -6.17 -16.29
N THR A 6 -9.25 -5.44 -15.18
CA THR A 6 -8.11 -5.03 -14.34
C THR A 6 -7.84 -5.98 -13.17
N GLY A 7 -8.58 -7.09 -13.08
CA GLY A 7 -8.71 -7.89 -11.85
C GLY A 7 -7.60 -8.90 -11.53
N THR A 8 -6.79 -9.36 -12.49
CA THR A 8 -5.91 -10.54 -12.25
C THR A 8 -4.43 -10.20 -12.11
N HIS A 9 -3.96 -9.10 -12.72
CA HIS A 9 -2.56 -8.67 -12.58
C HIS A 9 -2.28 -7.92 -11.28
N GLY A 10 -3.22 -7.10 -10.78
CA GLY A 10 -3.06 -6.37 -9.52
C GLY A 10 -2.91 -7.28 -8.29
N PHE A 11 -3.41 -8.51 -8.35
CA PHE A 11 -3.37 -9.46 -7.23
C PHE A 11 -2.00 -10.14 -7.03
N LYS A 12 -1.30 -10.50 -8.12
CA LYS A 12 0.03 -11.14 -8.04
C LYS A 12 1.12 -10.17 -7.62
N ASP A 13 0.93 -8.92 -7.99
CA ASP A 13 1.85 -7.83 -7.75
C ASP A 13 1.77 -7.29 -6.31
N GLY A 14 0.55 -7.18 -5.76
CA GLY A 14 0.34 -6.80 -4.36
C GLY A 14 1.02 -7.74 -3.36
N ALA A 15 1.22 -9.02 -3.71
CA ALA A 15 1.90 -9.99 -2.85
C ALA A 15 3.43 -9.75 -2.77
N ILE A 16 4.07 -9.37 -3.88
CA ILE A 16 5.51 -9.04 -3.92
C ILE A 16 5.76 -7.72 -3.17
N ASP A 17 4.88 -6.74 -3.39
CA ASP A 17 4.93 -5.42 -2.77
C ASP A 17 4.69 -5.49 -1.25
N PHE A 18 3.75 -6.35 -0.82
CA PHE A 18 3.52 -6.64 0.60
C PHE A 18 4.70 -7.38 1.26
N THR A 19 5.39 -8.26 0.54
CA THR A 19 6.53 -9.04 1.06
C THR A 19 7.76 -8.14 1.29
N ALA A 20 8.08 -7.26 0.32
CA ALA A 20 9.16 -6.29 0.48
C ALA A 20 8.87 -5.28 1.60
N GLY A 21 7.61 -4.84 1.73
CA GLY A 21 7.14 -4.02 2.83
C GLY A 21 7.27 -4.69 4.20
N SER A 22 6.96 -5.99 4.28
CA SER A 22 6.99 -6.74 5.54
C SER A 22 8.41 -6.96 6.09
N LEU A 23 9.38 -7.24 5.20
CA LEU A 23 10.79 -7.37 5.59
C LEU A 23 11.37 -6.02 6.01
N ALA A 24 11.09 -4.96 5.25
CA ALA A 24 11.51 -3.61 5.60
C ALA A 24 10.88 -3.16 6.94
N TYR A 25 9.63 -3.54 7.19
CA TYR A 25 8.93 -3.25 8.43
C TYR A 25 9.63 -3.85 9.64
N GLY A 26 9.97 -5.15 9.63
CA GLY A 26 10.67 -5.78 10.76
C GLY A 26 12.02 -5.13 11.09
N VAL A 27 12.77 -4.71 10.08
CA VAL A 27 14.05 -3.98 10.29
C VAL A 27 13.79 -2.58 10.87
N CYS A 28 12.84 -1.84 10.29
CA CYS A 28 12.50 -0.49 10.75
C CYS A 28 11.88 -0.51 12.15
N GLN A 29 11.11 -1.54 12.49
CA GLN A 29 10.52 -1.72 13.81
C GLN A 29 11.60 -1.91 14.88
N ASN A 30 12.61 -2.75 14.60
CA ASN A 30 13.76 -2.93 15.48
C ASN A 30 14.58 -1.65 15.65
N PHE A 31 14.75 -0.88 14.56
CA PHE A 31 15.44 0.40 14.59
C PHE A 31 14.67 1.43 15.46
N VAL A 32 13.37 1.60 15.23
CA VAL A 32 12.51 2.51 16.00
C VAL A 32 12.46 2.10 17.48
N ALA A 33 12.35 0.80 17.77
CA ALA A 33 12.35 0.28 19.13
C ALA A 33 13.61 0.70 19.90
N LYS A 34 14.79 0.51 19.30
CA LYS A 34 16.08 0.75 19.96
C LYS A 34 16.47 2.22 20.00
N THR A 35 16.23 2.95 18.91
CA THR A 35 16.76 4.31 18.72
C THR A 35 15.78 5.39 19.18
N ILE A 36 14.48 5.19 18.98
CA ILE A 36 13.46 6.22 19.27
C ILE A 36 12.81 5.96 20.63
N GLU A 37 12.39 4.72 20.90
CA GLU A 37 11.66 4.39 22.15
C GLU A 37 12.55 3.83 23.26
N ASN A 38 13.83 3.57 22.99
CA ASN A 38 14.80 2.99 23.94
C ASN A 38 14.27 1.71 24.62
N LYS A 39 13.60 0.85 23.85
CA LYS A 39 13.07 -0.45 24.29
C LYS A 39 13.98 -1.59 23.85
N LYS A 40 14.03 -2.64 24.68
CA LYS A 40 14.86 -3.82 24.43
C LYS A 40 14.28 -4.72 23.34
N ASP A 41 12.95 -4.83 23.30
CA ASP A 41 12.24 -5.68 22.35
C ASP A 41 11.25 -4.91 21.48
N ALA A 42 11.18 -5.29 20.20
CA ALA A 42 10.27 -4.70 19.21
C ALA A 42 8.78 -4.96 19.50
N THR A 43 8.48 -5.95 20.34
CA THR A 43 7.12 -6.29 20.77
C THR A 43 6.54 -5.25 21.72
N GLU A 44 7.38 -4.55 22.48
CA GLU A 44 6.96 -3.57 23.49
C GLU A 44 6.70 -2.18 22.92
N ILE A 45 6.93 -1.94 21.62
CA ILE A 45 6.85 -0.57 21.07
C ILE A 45 5.42 -0.03 21.07
N THR A 46 5.30 1.28 21.24
CA THR A 46 4.00 1.96 21.29
C THR A 46 3.29 1.91 19.93
N LEU A 47 1.99 2.21 19.92
CA LEU A 47 1.23 2.38 18.69
C LEU A 47 1.91 3.35 17.72
N LEU A 48 2.36 4.51 18.23
CA LEU A 48 3.03 5.51 17.41
C LEU A 48 4.39 5.02 16.91
N GLY A 49 5.11 4.24 17.71
CA GLY A 49 6.33 3.54 17.30
C GLY A 49 6.10 2.59 16.13
N ASN A 50 5.05 1.78 16.17
CA ASN A 50 4.69 0.89 15.04
C ASN A 50 4.28 1.70 13.80
N ALA A 51 3.49 2.76 13.95
CA ALA A 51 3.08 3.60 12.84
C ALA A 51 4.29 4.29 12.17
N THR A 52 5.23 4.83 12.96
CA THR A 52 6.46 5.43 12.47
C THR A 52 7.41 4.40 11.84
N ALA A 53 7.50 3.19 12.39
CA ALA A 53 8.21 2.08 11.76
C ALA A 53 7.62 1.73 10.38
N GLY A 54 6.28 1.74 10.28
CA GLY A 54 5.55 1.57 9.02
C GLY A 54 5.90 2.64 7.98
N PHE A 55 5.92 3.91 8.41
CA PHE A 55 6.31 5.03 7.56
C PHE A 55 7.74 4.92 7.04
N LEU A 56 8.70 4.57 7.91
CA LEU A 56 10.10 4.39 7.52
C LEU A 56 10.29 3.17 6.62
N ALA A 57 9.58 2.07 6.89
CA ALA A 57 9.60 0.89 6.04
C ALA A 57 9.13 1.23 4.62
N ALA A 58 8.03 1.98 4.51
CA ALA A 58 7.50 2.44 3.23
C ALA A 58 8.50 3.34 2.46
N PHE A 59 9.32 4.14 3.14
CA PHE A 59 10.40 4.89 2.49
C PHE A 59 11.41 3.97 1.80
N PHE A 60 11.87 2.91 2.47
CA PHE A 60 12.81 1.97 1.85
C PHE A 60 12.13 1.10 0.77
N SER A 61 10.93 0.60 1.04
CA SER A 61 10.16 -0.18 0.06
C SER A 61 9.79 0.64 -1.18
N SER A 62 9.65 1.96 -1.08
CA SER A 62 9.38 2.83 -2.24
C SER A 62 10.49 2.77 -3.30
N PHE A 63 11.74 2.49 -2.93
CA PHE A 63 12.82 2.31 -3.90
C PHE A 63 12.66 1.03 -4.73
N THR A 64 12.04 -0.01 -4.17
CA THR A 64 11.73 -1.24 -4.91
C THR A 64 10.40 -1.14 -5.66
N LEU A 65 9.43 -0.40 -5.09
CA LEU A 65 8.10 -0.21 -5.66
C LEU A 65 8.12 0.72 -6.88
N CYS A 66 8.82 1.86 -6.80
CA CYS A 66 8.77 2.90 -7.83
C CYS A 66 9.13 2.39 -9.24
N PRO A 67 10.24 1.63 -9.46
CA PRO A 67 10.54 1.08 -10.78
C PRO A 67 9.43 0.16 -11.32
N THR A 68 8.85 -0.65 -10.43
CA THR A 68 7.82 -1.63 -10.76
C THR A 68 6.49 -0.95 -11.10
N GLU A 69 6.07 0.03 -10.29
CA GLU A 69 4.88 0.85 -10.55
C GLU A 69 5.03 1.65 -11.85
N LEU A 70 6.21 2.23 -12.11
CA LEU A 70 6.48 2.98 -13.34
C LEU A 70 6.31 2.12 -14.59
N ILE A 71 6.89 0.91 -14.60
CA ILE A 71 6.75 -0.03 -15.72
C ILE A 71 5.26 -0.37 -15.92
N LYS A 72 4.54 -0.70 -14.85
CA LYS A 72 3.11 -1.05 -14.92
C LYS A 72 2.27 0.09 -15.48
N CYS A 73 2.41 1.30 -14.94
CA CYS A 73 1.64 2.45 -15.42
C CYS A 73 1.92 2.76 -16.89
N LYS A 74 3.18 2.67 -17.35
CA LYS A 74 3.52 2.86 -18.76
C LYS A 74 2.94 1.75 -19.65
N LEU A 75 2.99 0.48 -19.22
CA LEU A 75 2.38 -0.63 -19.95
C LEU A 75 0.85 -0.48 -20.06
N GLN A 76 0.20 -0.08 -18.97
CA GLN A 76 -1.25 0.17 -18.93
C GLN A 76 -1.62 1.32 -19.88
N ALA A 77 -0.89 2.43 -19.86
CA ALA A 77 -1.12 3.54 -20.78
C ALA A 77 -0.94 3.12 -22.26
N LEU A 78 0.11 2.35 -22.57
CA LEU A 78 0.33 1.82 -23.93
C LEU A 78 -0.81 0.90 -24.39
N HIS A 79 -1.35 0.09 -23.48
CA HIS A 79 -2.47 -0.80 -23.76
C HIS A 79 -3.76 -0.02 -24.07
N GLU A 80 -4.06 1.01 -23.28
CA GLU A 80 -5.24 1.86 -23.48
C GLU A 80 -5.18 2.65 -24.79
N MET A 81 -3.99 3.12 -25.17
CA MET A 81 -3.79 3.87 -26.43
C MET A 81 -3.94 3.00 -27.70
N LYS A 82 -4.24 1.70 -27.58
CA LYS A 82 -4.30 0.73 -28.70
C LYS A 82 -3.10 0.85 -29.66
N GLN A 83 -1.94 1.27 -29.15
CA GLN A 83 -0.75 1.40 -30.00
C GLN A 83 -0.32 0.01 -30.44
N SER A 84 -0.10 -0.14 -31.74
CA SER A 84 -0.02 -1.40 -32.49
C SER A 84 1.18 -2.31 -32.17
N LYS A 85 1.86 -2.11 -31.04
CA LYS A 85 2.98 -2.95 -30.60
C LYS A 85 2.82 -3.24 -29.11
N GLN A 86 2.40 -4.46 -28.78
CA GLN A 86 2.52 -4.97 -27.41
C GLN A 86 4.01 -5.06 -27.08
N ILE A 87 4.47 -4.19 -26.18
CA ILE A 87 5.86 -4.18 -25.70
C ILE A 87 5.88 -5.01 -24.41
N SER A 88 6.84 -5.92 -24.26
CA SER A 88 6.97 -6.69 -23.02
C SER A 88 7.54 -5.81 -21.89
N PRO A 89 7.27 -6.13 -20.60
CA PRO A 89 7.84 -5.41 -19.47
C PRO A 89 9.37 -5.30 -19.55
N TYR A 90 10.03 -6.40 -19.94
CA TYR A 90 11.49 -6.43 -20.12
C TYR A 90 11.98 -5.47 -21.21
N GLN A 91 11.30 -5.45 -22.37
CA GLN A 91 11.65 -4.54 -23.47
C GLN A 91 11.48 -3.08 -23.05
N LEU A 92 10.40 -2.76 -22.32
CA LEU A 92 10.17 -1.42 -21.80
C LEU A 92 11.25 -1.01 -20.79
N THR A 93 11.58 -1.87 -19.83
CA THR A 93 12.66 -1.64 -18.86
C THR A 93 13.99 -1.37 -19.56
N LYS A 94 14.35 -2.19 -20.54
CA LYS A 94 15.59 -2.02 -21.32
C LYS A 94 15.59 -0.71 -22.10
N GLN A 95 14.45 -0.30 -22.66
CA GLN A 95 14.30 0.96 -23.38
C GLN A 95 14.49 2.17 -22.46
N ILE A 96 13.88 2.16 -21.26
CA ILE A 96 14.04 3.22 -20.26
C ILE A 96 15.49 3.32 -19.82
N LEU A 97 16.12 2.18 -19.46
CA LEU A 97 17.52 2.17 -19.04
C LEU A 97 18.47 2.68 -20.13
N ARG A 98 18.21 2.36 -21.40
CA ARG A 98 19.05 2.82 -22.52
C ARG A 98 18.90 4.32 -22.80
N ASN A 99 17.68 4.86 -22.70
CA ASN A 99 17.38 6.23 -23.10
C ASN A 99 17.53 7.24 -21.96
N GLU A 100 17.19 6.85 -20.73
CA GLU A 100 17.08 7.72 -19.56
C GLU A 100 18.01 7.30 -18.41
N GLY A 101 18.65 6.14 -18.53
CA GLY A 101 19.49 5.56 -17.48
C GLY A 101 18.69 5.09 -16.26
N ILE A 102 19.41 4.80 -15.17
CA ILE A 102 18.80 4.33 -13.92
C ILE A 102 17.87 5.36 -13.29
N ARG A 103 18.16 6.66 -13.47
CA ARG A 103 17.30 7.75 -12.99
C ARG A 103 15.91 7.74 -13.64
N GLY A 104 15.80 7.25 -14.88
CA GLY A 104 14.52 7.07 -15.56
C GLY A 104 13.58 6.14 -14.80
N MET A 105 14.12 5.11 -14.14
CA MET A 105 13.33 4.14 -13.35
C MET A 105 12.70 4.73 -12.09
N PHE A 106 13.16 5.90 -11.63
CA PHE A 106 12.67 6.58 -10.43
C PHE A 106 11.84 7.84 -10.76
N ARG A 107 11.43 8.00 -12.02
CA ARG A 107 10.48 9.04 -12.43
C ARG A 107 9.10 8.73 -11.84
N GLY A 108 8.80 9.33 -10.70
CA GLY A 108 7.60 9.02 -9.92
C GLY A 108 7.88 8.75 -8.44
N LEU A 109 9.14 8.80 -8.00
CA LEU A 109 9.49 8.51 -6.61
C LEU A 109 8.80 9.45 -5.61
N THR A 110 8.68 10.74 -5.92
CA THR A 110 7.96 11.70 -5.06
C THR A 110 6.48 11.34 -4.86
N PRO A 111 5.66 11.12 -5.92
CA PRO A 111 4.29 10.68 -5.71
C PRO A 111 4.19 9.29 -5.07
N THR A 112 5.15 8.39 -5.30
CA THR A 112 5.21 7.10 -4.57
C THR A 112 5.40 7.34 -3.07
N PHE A 113 6.39 8.14 -2.65
CA PHE A 113 6.58 8.49 -1.23
C PHE A 113 5.35 9.15 -0.60
N ALA A 114 4.76 10.12 -1.32
CA ALA A 114 3.59 10.86 -0.84
C ALA A 114 2.37 9.95 -0.61
N ARG A 115 2.30 8.80 -1.30
CA ARG A 115 1.25 7.79 -1.12
C ARG A 115 1.63 6.76 -0.06
N GLU A 116 2.76 6.09 -0.25
CA GLU A 116 3.15 4.91 0.53
C GLU A 116 3.41 5.25 2.00
N MET A 117 4.14 6.34 2.26
CA MET A 117 4.59 6.64 3.62
C MET A 117 3.41 6.99 4.55
N PRO A 118 2.48 7.90 4.18
CA PRO A 118 1.28 8.12 4.99
C PRO A 118 0.38 6.88 5.04
N GLY A 119 0.23 6.17 3.92
CA GLY A 119 -0.59 4.96 3.85
C GLY A 119 -0.19 3.91 4.88
N TYR A 120 1.09 3.58 4.91
CA TYR A 120 1.64 2.59 5.84
C TYR A 120 1.65 3.08 7.29
N PHE A 121 1.81 4.38 7.52
CA PHE A 121 1.65 4.96 8.86
C PHE A 121 0.24 4.69 9.41
N PHE A 122 -0.80 5.04 8.63
CA PHE A 122 -2.19 4.81 9.03
C PHE A 122 -2.56 3.32 9.06
N PHE A 123 -1.98 2.51 8.18
CA PHE A 123 -2.15 1.05 8.21
C PHE A 123 -1.71 0.47 9.55
N PHE A 124 -0.43 0.66 9.91
CA PHE A 124 0.15 0.08 11.12
C PHE A 124 -0.40 0.73 12.38
N GLY A 125 -0.71 2.03 12.35
CA GLY A 125 -1.41 2.70 13.45
C GLY A 125 -2.80 2.13 13.71
N GLY A 126 -3.62 1.97 12.67
CA GLY A 126 -4.97 1.38 12.80
C GLY A 126 -4.93 -0.10 13.17
N TYR A 127 -3.98 -0.85 12.62
CA TYR A 127 -3.73 -2.24 12.96
C TYR A 127 -3.41 -2.40 14.45
N GLU A 128 -2.41 -1.68 14.98
CA GLU A 128 -2.00 -1.81 16.38
C GLU A 128 -3.06 -1.27 17.35
N ALA A 129 -3.73 -0.15 17.05
CA ALA A 129 -4.88 0.33 17.85
C ALA A 129 -5.93 -0.77 18.02
N THR A 130 -6.26 -1.45 16.93
CA THR A 130 -7.28 -2.49 16.94
C THR A 130 -6.82 -3.70 17.74
N ARG A 131 -5.53 -4.08 17.66
CA ARG A 131 -4.99 -5.18 18.46
C ARG A 131 -5.00 -4.87 19.95
N GLU A 132 -4.64 -3.65 20.33
CA GLU A 132 -4.67 -3.18 21.72
C GLU A 132 -6.10 -3.16 22.26
N PHE A 133 -7.06 -2.68 21.47
CA PHE A 133 -8.47 -2.68 21.82
C PHE A 133 -9.09 -4.09 21.95
N LEU A 134 -8.66 -5.02 21.11
CA LEU A 134 -9.19 -6.40 21.09
C LEU A 134 -8.49 -7.36 22.06
N ALA A 135 -7.36 -6.95 22.66
CA ALA A 135 -6.66 -7.70 23.70
C ALA A 135 -7.45 -7.65 25.02
N LYS A 136 -7.54 -8.80 25.70
CA LYS A 136 -8.16 -8.85 27.04
C LYS A 136 -7.22 -8.22 28.09
N PRO A 137 -7.72 -7.70 29.22
CA PRO A 137 -6.87 -7.26 30.32
C PRO A 137 -5.92 -8.37 30.76
N GLY A 138 -4.60 -8.12 30.69
CA GLY A 138 -3.55 -9.11 31.01
C GLY A 138 -3.14 -10.05 29.87
N GLN A 139 -3.76 -9.95 28.69
CA GLN A 139 -3.38 -10.72 27.49
C GLN A 139 -2.43 -9.90 26.62
N SER A 140 -1.37 -10.51 26.08
CA SER A 140 -0.51 -9.83 25.11
C SER A 140 -1.24 -9.58 23.79
N LYS A 141 -0.95 -8.44 23.14
CA LYS A 141 -1.47 -8.13 21.79
C LYS A 141 -1.08 -9.18 20.75
N ASP A 142 -0.01 -9.94 20.98
CA ASP A 142 0.46 -11.04 20.11
C ASP A 142 -0.36 -12.33 20.27
N GLU A 143 -1.22 -12.42 21.29
CA GLU A 143 -1.98 -13.62 21.64
C GLU A 143 -3.48 -13.50 21.31
N ILE A 144 -3.90 -12.41 20.67
CA ILE A 144 -5.32 -12.16 20.33
C ILE A 144 -5.90 -13.23 19.38
N GLY A 145 -5.04 -14.01 18.74
CA GLY A 145 -5.43 -15.11 17.88
C GLY A 145 -5.77 -14.69 16.44
N PRO A 146 -5.83 -15.67 15.54
CA PRO A 146 -5.88 -15.47 14.08
C PRO A 146 -7.02 -14.55 13.61
N LEU A 147 -8.22 -14.81 14.11
CA LEU A 147 -9.42 -14.07 13.69
C LEU A 147 -9.37 -12.60 14.11
N LYS A 148 -8.90 -12.30 15.33
CA LYS A 148 -8.77 -10.91 15.81
C LYS A 148 -7.65 -10.18 15.08
N THR A 149 -6.55 -10.85 14.78
CA THR A 149 -5.47 -10.31 13.94
C THR A 149 -5.97 -9.99 12.54
N MET A 150 -6.83 -10.83 11.96
CA MET A 150 -7.46 -10.56 10.67
C MET A 150 -8.35 -9.31 10.70
N VAL A 151 -9.15 -9.14 11.77
CA VAL A 151 -9.95 -7.92 11.98
C VAL A 151 -9.06 -6.69 12.09
N ALA A 152 -7.97 -6.76 12.87
CA ALA A 152 -7.00 -5.68 12.97
C ALA A 152 -6.38 -5.34 11.61
N GLY A 153 -6.05 -6.35 10.80
CA GLY A 153 -5.54 -6.17 9.43
C GLY A 153 -6.55 -5.47 8.52
N ALA A 154 -7.83 -5.82 8.61
CA ALA A 154 -8.90 -5.17 7.87
C ALA A 154 -9.08 -3.70 8.28
N VAL A 155 -9.03 -3.39 9.59
CA VAL A 155 -9.11 -2.01 10.09
C VAL A 155 -7.89 -1.19 9.68
N GLY A 156 -6.68 -1.77 9.74
CA GLY A 156 -5.46 -1.16 9.21
C GLY A 156 -5.59 -0.86 7.71
N GLY A 157 -6.08 -1.81 6.93
CA GLY A 157 -6.35 -1.63 5.50
C GLY A 157 -7.36 -0.52 5.23
N ALA A 158 -8.47 -0.46 5.98
CA ALA A 158 -9.44 0.61 5.88
C ALA A 158 -8.85 1.97 6.25
N SER A 159 -7.98 2.02 7.27
CA SER A 159 -7.29 3.24 7.71
C SER A 159 -6.33 3.76 6.64
N LEU A 160 -5.55 2.88 6.03
CA LEU A 160 -4.68 3.20 4.89
C LEU A 160 -5.48 3.81 3.74
N TRP A 161 -6.54 3.11 3.30
CA TRP A 161 -7.35 3.58 2.18
C TRP A 161 -8.01 4.90 2.52
N THR A 162 -8.57 5.06 3.72
CA THR A 162 -9.20 6.33 4.15
C THR A 162 -8.22 7.51 4.09
N ALA A 163 -6.94 7.30 4.39
CA ALA A 163 -5.92 8.35 4.33
C ALA A 163 -5.53 8.72 2.88
N ILE A 164 -5.38 7.72 2.01
CA ILE A 164 -4.87 7.92 0.64
C ILE A 164 -5.97 8.26 -0.36
N PHE A 165 -7.20 7.78 -0.14
CA PHE A 165 -8.28 7.81 -1.13
C PHE A 165 -8.55 9.20 -1.74
N PRO A 166 -8.54 10.31 -0.97
CA PRO A 166 -8.73 11.65 -1.53
C PRO A 166 -7.71 11.99 -2.61
N ALA A 167 -6.44 11.63 -2.40
CA ALA A 167 -5.38 11.88 -3.37
C ALA A 167 -5.56 11.04 -4.64
N ASP A 168 -6.01 9.80 -4.51
CA ASP A 168 -6.31 8.92 -5.64
C ASP A 168 -7.49 9.45 -6.47
N VAL A 169 -8.54 9.98 -5.83
CA VAL A 169 -9.68 10.60 -6.53
C VAL A 169 -9.24 11.86 -7.29
N ILE A 170 -8.45 12.73 -6.66
CA ILE A 170 -7.90 13.93 -7.31
C ILE A 170 -7.07 13.54 -8.52
N LYS A 171 -6.15 12.58 -8.35
CA LYS A 171 -5.28 12.09 -9.43
C LYS A 171 -6.09 11.51 -10.58
N SER A 172 -7.08 10.68 -10.30
CA SER A 172 -7.97 10.11 -11.31
C SER A 172 -8.73 11.20 -12.08
N ARG A 173 -9.27 12.21 -11.39
CA ARG A 173 -9.94 13.35 -12.03
C ARG A 173 -9.01 14.14 -12.96
N VAL A 174 -7.80 14.44 -12.50
CA VAL A 174 -6.77 15.12 -13.33
C VAL A 174 -6.48 14.30 -14.60
N GLN A 175 -6.31 12.99 -14.46
CA GLN A 175 -6.00 12.10 -15.57
C GLN A 175 -7.15 11.96 -16.57
N ILE A 176 -8.38 11.79 -16.09
CA ILE A 176 -9.57 11.61 -16.95
C ILE A 176 -9.91 12.89 -17.72
N GLN A 177 -9.82 14.05 -17.06
CA GLN A 177 -10.21 15.33 -17.65
C GLN A 177 -9.06 16.04 -18.39
N GLY A 178 -7.85 15.46 -18.37
CA GLY A 178 -6.68 16.05 -19.02
C GLY A 178 -6.28 17.41 -18.44
N LEU A 179 -6.58 17.65 -17.16
CA LEU A 179 -6.33 18.95 -16.53
C LEU A 179 -4.83 19.15 -16.33
N SER A 180 -4.34 20.32 -16.71
CA SER A 180 -2.96 20.76 -16.41
C SER A 180 -2.86 21.56 -15.11
N ASP A 181 -3.96 21.65 -14.35
CA ASP A 181 -4.03 22.35 -13.07
C ASP A 181 -3.29 21.59 -11.96
N SER A 182 -2.83 22.34 -10.94
CA SER A 182 -2.25 21.75 -9.73
C SER A 182 -3.26 20.82 -9.04
N MET A 183 -2.80 19.63 -8.59
CA MET A 183 -3.62 18.66 -7.86
C MET A 183 -4.35 19.29 -6.67
N PHE A 184 -3.73 20.24 -5.97
CA PHE A 184 -4.37 20.97 -4.86
C PHE A 184 -5.56 21.81 -5.31
N LYS A 185 -5.45 22.48 -6.46
CA LYS A 185 -6.53 23.28 -7.03
C LYS A 185 -7.68 22.38 -7.46
N VAL A 186 -7.38 21.26 -8.12
CA VAL A 186 -8.39 20.27 -8.50
C VAL A 186 -9.09 19.67 -7.27
N GLY A 187 -8.36 19.34 -6.21
CA GLY A 187 -8.94 18.87 -4.95
C GLY A 187 -9.85 19.90 -4.29
N MET A 188 -9.42 21.16 -4.26
CA MET A 188 -10.23 22.26 -3.73
C MET A 188 -11.49 22.48 -4.58
N ASP A 189 -11.37 22.39 -5.91
CA ASP A 189 -12.50 22.54 -6.83
C ASP A 189 -13.52 21.40 -6.67
N ILE A 190 -13.07 20.15 -6.50
CA ILE A 190 -13.93 19.01 -6.18
C ILE A 190 -14.64 19.26 -4.85
N ALA A 191 -13.90 19.64 -3.81
CA ALA A 191 -14.48 19.89 -2.49
C ALA A 191 -15.52 21.03 -2.50
N LYS A 192 -15.31 22.08 -3.30
CA LYS A 192 -16.24 23.22 -3.44
C LYS A 192 -17.46 22.91 -4.31
N LYS A 193 -17.29 22.17 -5.41
CA LYS A 193 -18.36 21.91 -6.38
C LYS A 193 -19.19 20.68 -6.04
N ASP A 194 -18.52 19.58 -5.71
CA ASP A 194 -19.12 18.26 -5.49
C ASP A 194 -19.22 17.92 -3.99
N GLY A 195 -18.58 18.72 -3.13
CA GLY A 195 -18.51 18.52 -1.68
C GLY A 195 -17.30 17.69 -1.23
N VAL A 196 -16.94 17.80 0.05
CA VAL A 196 -15.77 17.08 0.62
C VAL A 196 -15.92 15.56 0.52
N LEU A 197 -17.16 15.04 0.67
CA LEU A 197 -17.42 13.61 0.54
C LEU A 197 -17.19 13.07 -0.88
N ALA A 198 -17.18 13.93 -1.91
CA ALA A 198 -16.88 13.51 -3.26
C ALA A 198 -15.44 12.98 -3.42
N LEU A 199 -14.53 13.39 -2.55
CA LEU A 199 -13.16 12.85 -2.46
C LEU A 199 -13.13 11.40 -1.95
N TYR A 200 -14.24 10.88 -1.43
CA TYR A 200 -14.39 9.52 -0.93
C TYR A 200 -15.34 8.66 -1.78
N ASN A 201 -15.80 9.18 -2.93
CA ASN A 201 -16.64 8.43 -3.86
C ASN A 201 -15.86 7.24 -4.44
N GLY A 202 -16.22 6.02 -4.01
CA GLY A 202 -15.52 4.79 -4.34
C GLY A 202 -14.74 4.16 -3.17
N LEU A 203 -14.75 4.77 -1.98
CA LEU A 203 -14.10 4.21 -0.80
C LEU A 203 -14.79 2.90 -0.37
N THR A 204 -16.12 2.85 -0.38
CA THR A 204 -16.90 1.65 0.01
C THR A 204 -16.52 0.41 -0.81
N PRO A 205 -16.55 0.42 -2.16
CA PRO A 205 -16.11 -0.75 -2.93
C PRO A 205 -14.62 -1.06 -2.72
N THR A 206 -13.79 -0.06 -2.42
CA THR A 206 -12.37 -0.23 -2.10
C THR A 206 -12.14 -0.92 -0.74
N ILE A 207 -12.92 -0.60 0.28
CA ILE A 207 -12.84 -1.30 1.57
C ILE A 207 -13.40 -2.72 1.42
N CYS A 208 -14.53 -2.85 0.72
CA CYS A 208 -15.16 -4.15 0.46
C CYS A 208 -14.20 -5.12 -0.25
N ARG A 209 -13.42 -4.66 -1.24
CA ARG A 209 -12.42 -5.50 -1.94
C ARG A 209 -11.24 -5.88 -1.04
N THR A 210 -10.90 -5.04 -0.06
CA THR A 210 -9.75 -5.25 0.82
C THR A 210 -9.99 -6.41 1.78
N ILE A 211 -11.22 -6.59 2.26
CA ILE A 211 -11.57 -7.62 3.24
C ILE A 211 -11.29 -9.05 2.72
N PRO A 212 -11.77 -9.48 1.54
CA PRO A 212 -11.44 -10.80 1.00
C PRO A 212 -9.94 -10.97 0.73
N ALA A 213 -9.25 -9.92 0.27
CA ALA A 213 -7.82 -9.98 0.03
C ALA A 213 -7.04 -10.28 1.32
N THR A 214 -7.39 -9.62 2.43
CA THR A 214 -6.83 -9.88 3.75
C THR A 214 -7.16 -11.28 4.25
N ALA A 215 -8.38 -11.77 4.02
CA ALA A 215 -8.77 -13.13 4.40
C ALA A 215 -7.94 -14.19 3.67
N VAL A 216 -7.74 -14.04 2.35
CA VAL A 216 -6.90 -14.95 1.55
C VAL A 216 -5.45 -14.91 2.00
N LEU A 217 -4.89 -13.72 2.23
CA LEU A 217 -3.53 -13.56 2.76
C LEU A 217 -3.35 -14.35 4.06
N PHE A 218 -4.33 -14.26 4.95
CA PHE A 218 -4.28 -14.92 6.25
C PHE A 218 -4.40 -16.44 6.15
N VAL A 219 -5.30 -16.94 5.29
CA VAL A 219 -5.40 -18.37 4.98
C VAL A 219 -4.06 -18.90 4.47
N ILE A 220 -3.45 -18.22 3.51
CA ILE A 220 -2.14 -18.60 2.97
C ILE A 220 -1.10 -18.64 4.09
N TYR A 221 -1.04 -17.59 4.93
CA TYR A 221 -0.11 -17.54 6.06
C TYR A 221 -0.28 -18.73 7.02
N GLU A 222 -1.52 -19.08 7.41
CA GLU A 222 -1.76 -20.23 8.28
C GLU A 222 -1.32 -21.55 7.66
N TYR A 223 -1.64 -21.77 6.38
CA TYR A 223 -1.23 -22.97 5.66
C TYR A 223 0.29 -23.05 5.53
N THR A 224 0.95 -21.96 5.17
CA THR A 224 2.42 -21.90 5.08
C THR A 224 3.07 -22.14 6.44
N LYS A 225 2.54 -21.56 7.53
CA LYS A 225 3.07 -21.77 8.88
C LYS A 225 2.90 -23.22 9.33
N LYS A 226 1.72 -23.83 9.10
CA LYS A 226 1.48 -25.25 9.39
C LYS A 226 2.43 -26.16 8.61
N PHE A 227 2.63 -25.87 7.33
CA PHE A 227 3.56 -26.61 6.48
C PHE A 227 5.00 -26.50 7.00
N MET A 228 5.50 -25.29 7.29
CA MET A 228 6.86 -25.12 7.82
C MET A 228 7.04 -25.84 9.15
N ASN A 229 6.12 -25.70 10.10
CA ASN A 229 6.21 -26.36 11.41
C ASN A 229 6.09 -27.90 11.35
N GLN A 230 5.61 -28.46 10.23
CA GLN A 230 5.52 -29.90 10.04
C GLN A 230 6.79 -30.50 9.42
N TYR A 231 7.62 -29.68 8.76
CA TYR A 231 8.80 -30.11 8.03
C TYR A 231 10.14 -29.54 8.57
N LEU A 232 10.10 -28.55 9.46
CA LEU A 232 11.24 -27.98 10.20
C LEU A 232 11.02 -28.18 11.69
#